data_AF-A0A934E4G0-F1
#
_entry.id   AF-A0A934E4G0-F1
#
_cell.length_a   1.000
_cell.length_b   1.000
_cell.length_c   1.000
_cell.angle_alpha   90.00
_cell.angle_beta   90.00
_cell.angle_gamma   90.00
#
_symmetry.space_group_name_H-M   'P 1'
#
loop_
_entity.id
_entity.type
_entity.pdbx_description
1 polymer ?
#
loop_
_entity_poly.entity_id
_entity_poly.type
_entity_poly.pdbx_seq_one_letter_code
_entity_poly.pdbx_strand_id
1 'polypeptide(L)'
;MRTKDPTGEIYLYKDRYTVVAVTLGNDGSLRSIAVDRSSGVDFLDREAISAFQRAQPFPNPPPALQNDRGEIRFIFGFYLEVPRGGLDLFRPAR
;
A
#
# COMPACT_ATOMS: atom_id res chain seq x y z
N MET A 1 -10.86 -4.03 -7.95
CA MET A 1 -11.30 -4.86 -6.80
C MET A 1 -12.37 -5.88 -7.19
N ARG A 2 -13.58 -5.49 -7.66
CA ARG A 2 -14.64 -6.43 -8.11
C ARG A 2 -14.19 -7.48 -9.15
N THR A 3 -13.26 -7.16 -10.05
CA THR A 3 -12.73 -8.11 -11.03
C THR A 3 -11.76 -9.13 -10.44
N LYS A 4 -11.18 -8.83 -9.28
CA LYS A 4 -10.13 -9.63 -8.62
C LYS A 4 -10.65 -10.34 -7.36
N ASP A 5 -11.75 -9.85 -6.79
CA ASP A 5 -12.54 -10.46 -5.73
C ASP A 5 -14.04 -10.29 -6.08
N PRO A 6 -14.57 -11.18 -6.95
CA PRO A 6 -15.94 -11.06 -7.45
C PRO A 6 -17.00 -11.22 -6.37
N THR A 7 -16.70 -12.00 -5.33
CA THR A 7 -17.59 -12.25 -4.19
C THR A 7 -17.34 -11.28 -3.04
N GLY A 8 -16.19 -10.61 -3.00
CA GLY A 8 -15.77 -9.81 -1.85
C GLY A 8 -15.34 -10.67 -0.65
N GLU A 9 -15.51 -11.99 -0.72
CA GLU A 9 -15.28 -12.92 0.39
C GLU A 9 -13.82 -13.34 0.49
N ILE A 10 -13.01 -13.19 -0.58
CA ILE A 10 -11.66 -13.77 -0.60
C ILE A 10 -10.66 -12.85 0.11
N TYR A 11 -10.76 -11.53 -0.06
CA TYR A 11 -9.80 -10.59 0.52
C TYR A 11 -10.37 -9.78 1.69
N LEU A 12 -11.69 -9.56 1.73
CA LEU A 12 -12.36 -8.68 2.70
C LEU A 12 -13.03 -9.42 3.86
N TYR A 13 -12.52 -10.57 4.30
CA TYR A 13 -13.04 -11.24 5.51
C TYR A 13 -12.33 -10.80 6.81
N LYS A 14 -11.22 -10.06 6.69
CA LYS A 14 -10.50 -9.43 7.81
C LYS A 14 -9.69 -8.24 7.32
N ASP A 15 -9.35 -7.34 8.24
CA ASP A 15 -8.45 -6.22 7.98
C ASP A 15 -7.10 -6.70 7.43
N ARG A 16 -6.55 -5.90 6.52
CA ARG A 16 -5.29 -6.20 5.84
C ARG A 16 -4.30 -5.07 6.05
N TYR A 17 -3.05 -5.45 6.28
CA TYR A 17 -1.97 -4.50 6.50
C TYR A 17 -0.73 -4.90 5.71
N THR A 18 -0.40 -4.12 4.69
CA THR A 18 0.86 -4.25 3.94
C THR A 18 1.81 -3.17 4.41
N VAL A 19 3.03 -3.54 4.75
CA VAL A 19 4.10 -2.60 5.09
C VAL A 19 5.16 -2.66 4.01
N VAL A 20 5.59 -1.50 3.53
CA VAL A 20 6.68 -1.36 2.57
C VAL A 20 7.85 -0.57 3.17
N ALA A 21 9.07 -1.02 2.87
CA ALA A 21 10.28 -0.25 3.11
C ALA A 21 10.62 0.53 1.84
N VAL A 22 10.81 1.85 2.00
CA VAL A 22 10.97 2.80 0.90
C VAL A 22 12.28 3.55 1.05
N THR A 23 13.02 3.70 -0.06
CA THR A 23 14.16 4.61 -0.15
C THR A 23 13.90 5.65 -1.24
N LEU A 24 13.96 6.92 -0.89
CA LEU A 24 13.87 8.06 -1.81
C LEU A 24 15.24 8.73 -1.95
N GLY A 25 15.50 9.34 -3.10
CA GLY A 25 16.59 10.29 -3.30
C GLY A 25 16.25 11.68 -2.75
N ASN A 26 17.26 12.53 -2.62
CA ASN A 26 17.11 13.94 -2.25
C ASN A 26 16.30 14.77 -3.26
N ASP A 27 16.11 14.26 -4.48
CA ASP A 27 15.29 14.81 -5.56
C ASP A 27 13.87 14.23 -5.58
N GLY A 28 13.48 13.46 -4.55
CA GLY A 28 12.17 12.85 -4.46
C GLY A 28 11.97 11.62 -5.36
N SER A 29 13.01 11.15 -6.05
CA SER A 29 12.96 9.92 -6.85
C SER A 29 12.87 8.68 -5.95
N LEU A 30 12.06 7.69 -6.32
CA LEU A 30 12.03 6.38 -5.68
C LEU A 30 13.25 5.59 -6.11
N ARG A 31 14.16 5.32 -5.16
CA ARG A 31 15.37 4.53 -5.37
C ARG A 31 15.09 3.05 -5.18
N SER A 32 14.32 2.70 -4.16
CA SER A 32 13.91 1.32 -3.91
C SER A 32 12.60 1.25 -3.13
N ILE A 33 11.90 0.14 -3.33
CA ILE A 33 10.72 -0.24 -2.55
C ILE A 33 10.64 -1.76 -2.46
N ALA A 34 10.31 -2.27 -1.28
CA ALA A 34 10.07 -3.68 -1.05
C ALA A 34 8.99 -3.88 0.01
N VAL A 35 8.31 -5.02 -0.01
CA VAL A 35 7.39 -5.42 1.06
C VAL A 35 8.23 -5.82 2.28
N ASP A 36 8.04 -5.09 3.38
CA ASP A 36 8.62 -5.39 4.70
C ASP A 36 7.70 -6.33 5.49
N ARG A 37 6.38 -6.15 5.36
CA ARG A 37 5.36 -7.06 5.92
C ARG A 37 4.23 -7.28 4.92
N SER A 38 4.00 -8.54 4.57
CA SER A 38 2.89 -8.96 3.72
C SER A 38 1.55 -8.90 4.46
N SER A 39 0.50 -8.49 3.75
CA SER A 39 -0.89 -8.59 4.21
C SER A 39 -1.46 -10.02 4.13
N GLY A 40 -0.70 -10.96 3.56
CA GLY A 40 -1.15 -12.29 3.17
C GLY A 40 -2.01 -12.31 1.92
N VAL A 41 -2.03 -11.22 1.14
CA VAL A 41 -2.70 -11.12 -0.17
C VAL A 41 -1.74 -10.48 -1.17
N ASP A 42 -1.13 -11.30 -2.04
CA ASP A 42 -0.13 -10.86 -3.00
C ASP A 42 -0.58 -9.72 -3.91
N PHE A 43 -1.88 -9.62 -4.17
CA PHE A 43 -2.43 -8.52 -4.96
C PHE A 43 -2.32 -7.18 -4.22
N LEU A 44 -2.69 -7.14 -2.94
CA LEU A 44 -2.61 -5.92 -2.13
C LEU A 44 -1.15 -5.50 -1.95
N ASP A 45 -0.26 -6.46 -1.76
CA ASP A 45 1.17 -6.21 -1.61
C ASP A 45 1.79 -5.65 -2.90
N ARG A 46 1.39 -6.16 -4.07
CA ARG A 46 1.80 -5.62 -5.37
C ARG A 46 1.22 -4.23 -5.63
N GLU A 47 -0.04 -4.00 -5.29
CA GLU A 47 -0.66 -2.68 -5.45
C GLU A 47 -0.03 -1.63 -4.54
N ALA A 48 0.40 -1.99 -3.33
CA ALA A 48 1.16 -1.11 -2.45
C ALA A 48 2.47 -0.62 -3.13
N ILE A 49 3.21 -1.54 -3.76
CA ILE A 49 4.40 -1.18 -4.53
C ILE A 49 4.04 -0.29 -5.73
N SER A 50 3.05 -0.68 -6.52
CA SER A 50 2.64 0.06 -7.71
C SER A 50 2.09 1.45 -7.40
N ALA A 51 1.46 1.64 -6.23
CA ALA A 51 1.02 2.96 -5.78
C ALA A 51 2.19 3.93 -5.62
N PHE A 52 3.29 3.49 -5.01
CA PHE A 52 4.50 4.30 -4.87
C PHE A 52 5.17 4.60 -6.21
N GLN A 53 5.22 3.63 -7.13
CA GLN A 53 5.75 3.85 -8.47
C GLN A 53 4.96 4.93 -9.24
N ARG A 54 3.63 4.92 -9.13
CA ARG A 54 2.75 5.91 -9.77
C ARG A 54 2.81 7.29 -9.14
N ALA A 55 3.12 7.38 -7.85
CA ALA A 55 3.16 8.63 -7.10
C ALA A 55 4.44 9.45 -7.33
N GLN A 56 5.42 8.91 -8.05
CA GLN A 56 6.67 9.61 -8.33
C GLN A 56 6.47 10.85 -9.22
N PRO A 57 7.30 11.90 -9.04
CA PRO A 57 8.26 12.08 -7.94
C PRO A 57 7.59 12.56 -6.65
N PHE A 58 8.19 12.23 -5.51
CA PHE A 58 7.74 12.73 -4.21
C PHE A 58 8.27 14.15 -3.96
N PRO A 59 7.61 14.96 -3.12
CA PRO A 59 8.17 16.23 -2.68
C PRO A 59 9.53 16.04 -2.00
N ASN A 60 10.47 16.96 -2.26
CA ASN A 60 11.80 16.89 -1.66
C ASN A 60 11.71 16.96 -0.13
N PRO A 61 12.14 15.91 0.56
CA PRO A 61 12.06 15.85 2.01
C PRO A 61 13.14 16.71 2.70
N PRO A 62 12.92 17.11 3.98
CA PRO A 62 13.85 17.95 4.72
C PRO A 62 15.28 17.38 4.75
N PRO A 63 16.33 18.21 4.51
CA PRO A 63 17.72 17.74 4.48
C PRO A 63 18.16 16.99 5.74
N ALA A 64 17.61 17.35 6.89
CA ALA A 64 17.93 16.70 8.17
C ALA A 64 17.51 15.22 8.29
N LEU A 65 16.64 14.74 7.39
CA LEU A 65 16.24 13.32 7.34
C LEU A 65 17.13 12.49 6.40
N GLN A 66 18.01 13.14 5.64
CA GLN A 66 18.89 12.48 4.68
C GLN A 66 20.05 11.78 5.41
N ASN A 67 20.40 10.60 4.92
CA ASN A 67 21.65 9.95 5.31
C ASN A 67 22.85 10.54 4.55
N ASP A 68 24.06 10.04 4.84
CA ASP A 68 25.31 10.50 4.19
C ASP A 68 25.33 10.34 2.65
N ARG A 69 24.39 9.58 2.08
CA ARG A 69 24.24 9.37 0.64
C ARG A 69 23.18 10.27 0.00
N GLY A 70 22.55 11.16 0.77
CA GLY A 70 21.44 11.99 0.30
C GLY A 70 20.15 11.20 0.07
N GLU A 71 19.99 10.04 0.73
CA GLU A 71 18.79 9.21 0.65
C GLU A 71 17.93 9.35 1.90
N ILE A 72 16.63 9.11 1.74
CA ILE A 72 15.69 9.02 2.83
C ILE A 72 15.03 7.66 2.86
N ARG A 73 15.03 7.04 4.04
CA ARG A 73 14.53 5.70 4.27
C ARG A 73 13.41 5.75 5.29
N PHE A 74 12.27 5.16 4.95
CA PHE A 74 11.14 5.08 5.86
C PHE A 74 10.31 3.84 5.59
N ILE A 75 9.47 3.51 6.55
CA ILE A 75 8.46 2.47 6.47
C ILE A 75 7.10 3.11 6.25
N PHE A 76 6.30 2.56 5.34
CA PHE A 76 4.94 3.01 5.08
C PHE A 76 3.95 1.85 5.15
N GLY A 77 2.81 2.06 5.81
CA GLY A 77 1.78 1.05 6.00
C GLY A 77 0.49 1.37 5.24
N PHE A 78 0.01 0.42 4.45
CA PHE A 78 -1.33 0.44 3.88
C PHE A 78 -2.26 -0.38 4.75
N TYR A 79 -3.22 0.29 5.39
CA TYR A 79 -4.27 -0.37 6.18
C TYR A 79 -5.57 -0.39 5.37
N LEU A 80 -6.09 -1.59 5.13
CA LEU A 80 -7.40 -1.81 4.54
C LEU A 80 -8.31 -2.37 5.63
N GLU A 81 -9.19 -1.50 6.13
CA GLU A 81 -10.25 -1.88 7.05
C GLU A 81 -11.40 -2.53 6.29
N VAL A 82 -11.86 -3.66 6.80
CA VAL A 82 -13.10 -4.29 6.37
C VAL A 82 -14.19 -3.86 7.34
N PRO A 83 -15.24 -3.15 6.89
CA PRO A 83 -16.35 -2.78 7.76
C PRO A 83 -16.95 -4.02 8.42
N ARG A 84 -16.99 -4.05 9.75
CA ARG A 84 -17.70 -5.06 10.54
C ARG A 84 -19.19 -4.74 10.54
N GLY A 85 -19.81 -4.95 9.39
CA GLY A 85 -21.23 -4.84 9.13
C GLY A 85 -21.42 -5.47 7.77
N GLY A 86 -22.14 -6.59 7.74
CA GLY A 86 -22.21 -7.48 6.57
C GLY A 86 -22.41 -6.72 5.26
N LEU A 87 -21.88 -7.31 4.20
CA LEU A 87 -22.02 -6.89 2.81
C LEU A 87 -23.51 -6.85 2.41
N ASP A 88 -24.30 -5.91 2.92
CA ASP A 88 -25.70 -5.65 2.55
C ASP A 88 -25.78 -4.85 1.24
N LEU A 89 -24.73 -4.94 0.41
CA LEU A 89 -24.61 -4.25 -0.88
C LEU A 89 -25.27 -5.02 -2.04
N PHE A 90 -25.80 -6.23 -1.79
CA PHE A 90 -26.48 -7.03 -2.82
C PHE A 90 -27.68 -7.82 -2.28
N ARG A 91 -28.74 -7.11 -1.86
CA ARG A 91 -30.07 -7.70 -1.87
C ARG A 91 -30.72 -7.41 -3.22
N PRO A 92 -30.86 -8.39 -4.15
CA PRO A 92 -31.76 -8.21 -5.27
C PRO A 92 -33.18 -8.13 -4.69
N ALA A 93 -33.90 -7.06 -5.03
CA ALA A 93 -35.33 -6.95 -4.75
C ALA A 93 -36.03 -8.18 -5.32
N ARG A 94 -36.77 -8.90 -4.46
CA ARG A 94 -37.72 -9.91 -4.90
C ARG A 94 -38.93 -9.24 -5.52
#